data_AF-A0A5N5GZZ5-F1
#
_entry.id   AF-A0A5N5GZZ5-F1
#
_cell.length_a   1.000
_cell.length_b   1.000
_cell.length_c   1.000
_cell.angle_alpha   90.00
_cell.angle_beta   90.00
_cell.angle_gamma   90.00
#
_symmetry.space_group_name_H-M   'P 1'
#
loop_
_entity.id
_entity.type
_entity.pdbx_description
1 polymer ?
#
loop_
_entity_poly.entity_id
_entity_poly.type
_entity_poly.pdbx_seq_one_letter_code
_entity_poly.pdbx_strand_id
1 'polypeptide(L)'
;MTRALYYFVLEQGNEMCIKPAELYLYDQEELSFYDIVLWGRQRQEIVIGYRLVNTARAMINPSPKLEVRKWSHDDVFVVISISE
;
A
#
# COMPACT_ATOMS: atom_id res chain seq x y z
N MET A 1 -5.62 -5.45 25.11
CA MET A 1 -5.84 -4.71 23.85
C MET A 1 -4.68 -3.73 23.68
N THR A 2 -3.88 -3.81 22.61
CA THR A 2 -2.73 -2.94 22.38
C THR A 2 -3.17 -1.60 21.79
N ARG A 3 -2.54 -0.48 22.19
CA ARG A 3 -2.90 0.89 21.76
C ARG A 3 -3.00 1.05 20.24
N ALA A 4 -2.12 0.41 19.47
CA ALA A 4 -2.11 0.49 18.01
C ALA A 4 -3.41 -0.04 17.38
N LEU A 5 -3.92 -1.17 17.85
CA LEU A 5 -5.19 -1.73 17.36
C LEU A 5 -6.39 -0.88 17.81
N TYR A 6 -6.34 -0.32 19.03
CA TYR A 6 -7.39 0.57 19.55
C TYR A 6 -7.60 1.80 18.67
N TYR A 7 -6.54 2.51 18.28
CA TYR A 7 -6.67 3.68 17.39
C TYR A 7 -7.21 3.30 16.01
N PHE A 8 -6.78 2.16 15.46
CA PHE A 8 -7.25 1.68 14.16
C PHE A 8 -8.75 1.29 14.18
N VAL A 9 -9.22 0.70 15.28
CA VAL A 9 -10.62 0.23 15.42
C VAL A 9 -11.59 1.36 15.77
N LEU A 10 -11.12 2.48 16.34
CA LEU A 10 -11.97 3.58 16.84
C LEU A 10 -12.01 4.81 15.94
N GLU A 11 -11.64 4.68 14.66
CA GLU A 11 -11.71 5.76 13.66
C GLU A 11 -11.01 7.05 14.10
N GLN A 12 -9.97 6.96 14.93
CA GLN A 12 -9.21 8.15 15.34
C GLN A 12 -8.12 8.43 14.29
N GLY A 13 -8.56 8.89 13.12
CA GLY A 13 -7.78 9.63 12.13
C GLY A 13 -6.85 8.84 11.22
N ASN A 14 -6.74 7.51 11.32
CA ASN A 14 -6.01 6.70 10.34
C ASN A 14 -6.82 5.44 10.00
N GLU A 15 -7.04 5.20 8.71
CA GLU A 15 -7.80 4.07 8.18
C GLU A 15 -6.98 3.27 7.19
N MET A 16 -7.31 1.98 7.05
CA MET A 16 -6.74 1.15 6.00
C MET A 16 -7.57 1.29 4.74
N CYS A 17 -6.93 1.68 3.65
CA CYS A 17 -7.56 1.87 2.35
C CYS A 17 -6.91 0.99 1.28
N ILE A 18 -7.70 0.65 0.26
CA ILE A 18 -7.20 0.06 -0.98
C ILE A 18 -7.16 1.18 -2.02
N LYS A 19 -6.00 1.41 -2.63
CA LYS A 19 -5.77 2.48 -3.61
C LYS A 19 -5.29 1.88 -4.94
N PRO A 20 -5.72 2.41 -6.10
CA PRO A 20 -5.28 1.90 -7.39
C PRO A 20 -3.79 2.21 -7.64
N ALA A 21 -3.09 1.34 -8.36
CA ALA A 21 -1.65 1.47 -8.59
C ALA A 21 -1.27 2.74 -9.36
N GLU A 22 -2.14 3.22 -10.26
CA GLU A 22 -1.94 4.43 -11.06
C GLU A 22 -1.64 5.71 -10.24
N LEU A 23 -1.96 5.72 -8.94
CA LEU A 23 -1.64 6.85 -8.05
C LEU A 23 -0.17 6.89 -7.62
N TYR A 24 0.59 5.81 -7.81
CA TYR A 24 1.96 5.64 -7.32
C TYR A 24 2.98 5.33 -8.42
N LEU A 25 2.54 4.89 -9.61
CA LEU A 25 3.41 4.41 -10.69
C LEU A 25 2.77 4.54 -12.07
N TYR A 26 3.60 4.54 -13.12
CA TYR A 26 3.16 4.40 -14.51
C TYR A 26 2.92 2.93 -14.88
N ASP A 27 2.05 2.67 -15.87
CA ASP A 27 1.73 1.28 -16.23
C ASP A 27 2.98 0.56 -16.73
N GLN A 28 3.12 -0.71 -16.35
CA GLN A 28 4.25 -1.57 -16.71
C GLN A 28 5.61 -1.13 -16.13
N GLU A 29 5.64 -0.20 -15.17
CA GLU A 29 6.87 0.29 -14.53
C GLU A 29 7.51 -0.79 -13.63
N GLU A 30 8.86 -0.83 -13.63
CA GLU A 30 9.64 -1.76 -12.82
C GLU A 30 10.16 -1.07 -11.56
N LEU A 31 9.51 -1.34 -10.43
CA LEU A 31 9.81 -0.71 -9.13
C LEU A 31 9.87 -1.75 -8.03
N SER A 32 10.68 -1.51 -7.01
CA SER A 32 10.61 -2.29 -5.78
C SER A 32 9.42 -1.87 -4.92
N PHE A 33 8.98 -2.74 -4.02
CA PHE A 33 7.94 -2.34 -3.05
C PHE A 33 8.41 -1.15 -2.19
N TYR A 34 9.71 -1.06 -1.90
CA TYR A 34 10.28 0.07 -1.16
C TYR A 34 10.12 1.39 -1.91
N ASP A 35 10.28 1.40 -3.24
CA ASP A 35 10.05 2.61 -4.05
C ASP A 35 8.60 3.08 -3.96
N ILE A 36 7.65 2.14 -3.99
CA ILE A 36 6.22 2.44 -3.78
C ILE A 36 5.96 3.03 -2.38
N VAL A 37 6.62 2.51 -1.35
CA VAL A 37 6.54 3.08 0.01
C VAL A 37 7.03 4.53 0.04
N LEU A 38 8.10 4.85 -0.71
CA LEU A 38 8.60 6.23 -0.80
C LEU A 38 7.59 7.16 -1.50
N TRP A 39 6.95 6.70 -2.58
CA TRP A 39 5.87 7.44 -3.24
C TRP A 39 4.68 7.68 -2.32
N GLY A 40 4.24 6.66 -1.59
CA GLY A 40 3.14 6.82 -0.62
C GLY A 40 3.43 7.86 0.46
N ARG A 41 4.69 7.95 0.93
CA ARG A 41 5.09 8.99 1.89
C ARG A 41 4.94 10.40 1.37
N GLN A 42 5.18 10.64 0.07
CA GLN A 42 4.94 11.95 -0.54
C GLN A 42 3.46 12.36 -0.48
N ARG A 43 2.57 11.37 -0.36
CA ARG A 43 1.12 11.54 -0.23
C ARG A 43 0.62 11.48 1.21
N GLN A 44 1.53 11.47 2.20
CA GLN A 44 1.22 11.24 3.62
C GLN A 44 0.54 9.89 3.91
N GLU A 45 0.79 8.89 3.07
CA GLU A 45 0.26 7.53 3.21
C GLU A 45 1.37 6.56 3.61
N ILE A 46 1.01 5.52 4.37
CA ILE A 46 1.91 4.42 4.70
C ILE A 46 1.47 3.20 3.89
N VAL A 47 2.19 2.90 2.81
CA VAL A 47 1.96 1.68 2.03
C VAL A 47 2.43 0.48 2.85
N ILE A 48 1.51 -0.43 3.16
CA ILE A 48 1.76 -1.61 4.01
C ILE A 48 1.65 -2.93 3.23
N GLY A 49 1.14 -2.92 2.01
CA GLY A 49 0.99 -4.13 1.21
C GLY A 49 0.43 -3.85 -0.18
N TYR A 50 0.15 -4.92 -0.91
CA TYR A 50 -0.44 -4.85 -2.25
C TYR A 50 -1.24 -6.10 -2.57
N ARG A 51 -2.09 -6.03 -3.60
CA ARG A 51 -2.73 -7.19 -4.22
C ARG A 51 -2.54 -7.08 -5.72
N LEU A 52 -2.01 -8.14 -6.32
CA LEU A 52 -1.85 -8.19 -7.77
C LEU A 52 -3.19 -8.49 -8.43
N VAL A 53 -3.40 -8.00 -9.64
CA VAL A 53 -4.63 -8.20 -10.42
C VAL A 53 -5.07 -9.68 -10.47
N ASN A 54 -4.11 -10.59 -10.65
CA ASN A 54 -4.36 -12.03 -10.79
C ASN A 54 -4.34 -12.81 -9.48
N THR A 55 -4.42 -12.12 -8.33
CA THR A 55 -4.38 -12.75 -7.00
C THR A 55 -5.62 -12.39 -6.18
N ALA A 56 -6.18 -13.40 -5.50
CA ALA A 56 -7.35 -13.22 -4.64
C ALA A 56 -7.04 -12.53 -3.30
N ARG A 57 -5.81 -12.62 -2.80
CA ARG A 57 -5.43 -12.13 -1.46
C ARG A 57 -4.36 -11.06 -1.54
N ALA A 58 -4.50 -10.03 -0.71
CA ALA A 58 -3.46 -9.04 -0.51
C ALA A 58 -2.28 -9.64 0.27
N MET A 59 -1.06 -9.25 -0.10
CA MET A 59 0.15 -9.51 0.66
C MET A 59 0.47 -8.27 1.51
N ILE A 60 0.40 -8.45 2.82
CA ILE A 60 0.76 -7.42 3.80
C ILE A 60 2.20 -7.64 4.25
N ASN A 61 2.96 -6.54 4.37
CA ASN A 61 4.38 -6.52 4.70
C ASN A 61 5.21 -7.46 3.80
N PRO A 62 5.22 -7.23 2.48
CA PRO A 62 5.95 -8.08 1.56
C PRO A 62 7.45 -8.11 1.89
N SER A 63 8.06 -9.26 1.61
CA SER A 63 9.48 -9.51 1.75
C SER A 63 9.95 -10.40 0.60
N PRO A 64 11.07 -10.08 -0.06
CA PRO A 64 11.95 -8.92 0.17
C PRO A 64 11.34 -7.59 -0.33
N LYS A 65 11.71 -6.47 0.31
CA LYS A 65 11.17 -5.12 -0.04
C LYS A 65 11.88 -4.45 -1.21
N LEU A 66 13.12 -4.86 -1.49
CA LEU A 66 13.98 -4.28 -2.52
C LEU A 66 13.96 -5.06 -3.84
N GLU A 67 13.23 -6.18 -3.89
CA GLU A 67 13.07 -6.92 -5.14
C GLU A 67 12.21 -6.09 -6.10
N VAL A 68 12.80 -5.81 -7.27
CA VAL A 68 12.14 -5.08 -8.36
C VAL A 68 11.11 -5.99 -9.00
N ARG A 69 9.94 -5.41 -9.25
CA ARG A 69 8.81 -6.09 -9.88
C ARG A 69 8.21 -5.17 -10.94
N LYS A 70 7.70 -5.78 -12.01
CA LYS A 70 6.83 -5.12 -12.97
C LYS A 70 5.42 -5.00 -12.43
N TRP A 71 4.91 -3.77 -12.32
CA TRP A 71 3.56 -3.48 -11.84
C TRP A 71 2.59 -3.19 -12.97
N SER A 72 1.31 -3.45 -12.73
CA SER A 72 0.21 -3.07 -13.62
C SER A 72 -0.68 -2.05 -12.94
N HIS A 73 -1.33 -1.18 -13.72
CA HIS A 73 -2.40 -0.31 -13.20
C HIS A 73 -3.60 -1.07 -12.62
N ASP A 74 -3.80 -2.33 -13.01
CA ASP A 74 -4.83 -3.19 -12.42
C ASP A 74 -4.45 -3.74 -11.02
N ASP A 75 -3.20 -3.56 -10.59
CA ASP A 75 -2.78 -3.86 -9.23
C ASP A 75 -3.32 -2.80 -8.24
N VAL A 76 -3.39 -3.16 -6.97
CA VAL A 76 -3.81 -2.25 -5.91
C VAL A 76 -2.85 -2.27 -4.73
N PHE A 77 -2.70 -1.12 -4.08
CA PHE A 77 -1.91 -0.96 -2.87
C PHE A 77 -2.80 -0.87 -1.63
N VAL A 78 -2.35 -1.50 -0.56
CA VAL A 78 -2.96 -1.39 0.77
C VAL A 78 -2.18 -0.33 1.53
N VAL A 79 -2.87 0.72 1.93
CA VAL A 79 -2.26 1.87 2.61
C VAL A 79 -2.96 2.17 3.92
N ILE A 80 -2.23 2.78 4.84
CA ILE A 80 -2.82 3.51 5.96
C ILE A 80 -2.79 4.98 5.58
N SER A 81 -3.96 5.61 5.52
CA SER A 81 -4.12 7.03 5.21
C SER A 81 -4.98 7.71 6.27
N ILE A 82 -4.87 9.03 6.37
CA ILE A 82 -5.75 9.81 7.24
C ILE A 82 -7.15 9.82 6.61
N SER A 83 -8.19 9.63 7.44
CA SER A 83 -9.59 9.77 7.03
C SER A 83 -9.87 11.22 6.62
N GLU A 84 -10.52 11.45 5.49
CA GLU A 84 -10.98 12.80 5.09
C GLU A 84 -12.09 13.34 6.00
#